data_AF-A0AA41YXM6-F1
#
_entry.id   AF-A0AA41YXM6-F1
#
_cell.length_a   1.000
_cell.length_b   1.000
_cell.length_c   1.000
_cell.angle_alpha   90.00
_cell.angle_beta   90.00
_cell.angle_gamma   90.00
#
_symmetry.space_group_name_H-M   'P 1'
#
loop_
_entity.id
_entity.type
_entity.pdbx_description
1 polymer ?
#
loop_
_entity_poly.entity_id
_entity_poly.type
_entity_poly.pdbx_seq_one_letter_code
_entity_poly.pdbx_strand_id
1 'polypeptide(L)'
;MANLLPATSTKGYGFDAINSAVAMQTGEKYDMWLFGGEDIGLDITQGKDVVALESVDMSRSNPRTFSLRGLKEGSATLVGRLTQDVGGWKSGAEFIQPLTIRVGPAKAGHAQVRGKVSVDGKGSIVVHPGFRDELRALKDWRKAVIRVAEDQMNSEIGSTQNGGDGIYDDKDIMWCGSFVSFLYATIAGVDSTWANSLGAGLGVNSPLRSGIKALSHAMQNPGRFTVLNYAGDDQFAGAPPIKVERLVGSGVELQQGDICLPRDQYGVFRHVCILYKPPTGNTDFICIDGNTFGNYVPSGLRRGNNGCIAYSSHDQANQQYTIQAKTYKTKSGEEKNVRLSMGSKFRHYVFIHIDKLS
;
A
#
# COMPACT_ATOMS: atom_id res chain seq x y z
N MET A 1 -20.12 1.71 23.06
CA MET A 1 -18.82 1.07 22.83
C MET A 1 -17.80 2.19 22.79
N ALA A 2 -16.71 2.08 23.57
CA ALA A 2 -15.71 3.12 23.64
C ALA A 2 -14.69 2.98 22.50
N ASN A 3 -14.17 4.10 22.01
CA ASN A 3 -13.27 4.11 20.85
C ASN A 3 -11.95 4.80 21.19
N LEU A 4 -10.86 4.26 20.64
CA LEU A 4 -9.55 4.86 20.68
C LEU A 4 -9.31 5.71 19.44
N LEU A 5 -8.77 6.92 19.62
CA LEU A 5 -8.36 7.79 18.54
C LEU A 5 -7.01 8.43 18.86
N PRO A 6 -6.17 8.76 17.86
CA PRO A 6 -4.95 9.52 18.09
C PRO A 6 -5.31 10.93 18.53
N ALA A 7 -4.59 11.47 19.51
CA ALA A 7 -4.76 12.87 19.87
C ALA A 7 -4.22 13.77 18.75
N THR A 8 -4.77 14.97 18.60
CA THR A 8 -4.36 15.93 17.56
C THR A 8 -2.85 16.26 17.58
N SER A 9 -2.21 16.19 18.75
CA SER A 9 -0.75 16.40 18.91
C SER A 9 0.11 15.38 18.16
N THR A 10 -0.40 14.15 17.95
CA THR A 10 0.35 13.05 17.30
C THR A 10 0.21 13.02 15.78
N LYS A 11 -0.63 13.89 15.20
CA LYS A 11 -0.97 13.92 13.76
C LYS A 11 -1.59 12.62 13.20
N GLY A 12 -1.78 11.59 14.03
CA GLY A 12 -2.37 10.30 13.65
C GLY A 12 -1.45 9.32 12.94
N TYR A 13 -0.16 9.62 12.78
CA TYR A 13 0.78 8.70 12.11
C TYR A 13 0.93 7.39 12.88
N GLY A 14 1.05 6.29 12.17
CA GLY A 14 1.17 4.95 12.73
C GLY A 14 -0.09 4.36 13.33
N PHE A 15 -1.21 5.10 13.43
CA PHE A 15 -2.47 4.57 13.97
C PHE A 15 -3.32 3.95 12.85
N ASP A 16 -3.72 2.70 13.06
CA ASP A 16 -4.57 1.92 12.18
C ASP A 16 -5.85 1.55 12.92
N ALA A 17 -6.89 2.35 12.71
CA ALA A 17 -8.19 2.17 13.36
C ALA A 17 -8.89 0.87 12.95
N ILE A 18 -8.67 0.39 11.72
CA ILE A 18 -9.33 -0.81 11.19
C ILE A 18 -8.78 -2.06 11.90
N ASN A 19 -7.47 -2.13 12.05
CA ASN A 19 -6.80 -3.26 12.67
C ASN A 19 -6.57 -3.10 14.17
N SER A 20 -7.01 -1.97 14.76
CA SER A 20 -6.75 -1.60 16.16
C SER A 20 -5.27 -1.77 16.49
N ALA A 21 -4.43 -1.07 15.72
CA ALA A 21 -2.98 -1.12 15.87
C ALA A 21 -2.38 0.28 15.93
N VAL A 22 -1.27 0.42 16.65
CA VAL A 22 -0.43 1.62 16.60
C VAL A 22 1.03 1.22 16.44
N ALA A 23 1.67 1.79 15.42
CA ALA A 23 3.09 1.74 15.21
C ALA A 23 3.73 2.98 15.82
N MET A 24 4.79 2.81 16.59
CA MET A 24 5.53 3.91 17.21
C MET A 24 7.02 3.60 17.30
N GLN A 25 7.81 4.57 17.73
CA GLN A 25 9.27 4.46 17.81
C GLN A 25 9.74 4.32 19.27
N THR A 26 10.91 3.72 19.46
CA THR A 26 11.58 3.71 20.77
C THR A 26 11.89 5.15 21.20
N GLY A 27 11.51 5.50 22.42
CA GLY A 27 11.62 6.83 23.01
C GLY A 27 10.45 7.77 22.70
N GLU A 28 9.58 7.42 21.74
CA GLU A 28 8.44 8.24 21.36
C GLU A 28 7.35 8.23 22.42
N LYS A 29 6.72 9.39 22.63
CA LYS A 29 5.46 9.53 23.37
C LYS A 29 4.33 9.72 22.36
N TYR A 30 3.31 8.88 22.44
CA TYR A 30 2.14 8.88 21.56
C TYR A 30 0.88 9.14 22.37
N ASP A 31 0.30 10.33 22.21
CA ASP A 31 -0.92 10.74 22.90
C ASP A 31 -2.18 10.20 22.19
N MET A 32 -3.12 9.67 22.98
CA MET A 32 -4.36 9.08 22.51
C MET A 32 -5.56 9.57 23.32
N TRP A 33 -6.73 9.42 22.72
CA TRP A 33 -8.04 9.72 23.27
C TRP A 33 -8.87 8.45 23.41
N LEU A 34 -9.57 8.33 24.53
CA LEU A 34 -10.61 7.34 24.78
C LEU A 34 -11.97 8.05 24.83
N PHE A 35 -12.82 7.77 23.85
CA PHE A 35 -14.17 8.34 23.75
C PHE A 35 -15.23 7.41 24.34
N GLY A 36 -16.12 7.94 25.17
CA GLY A 36 -17.25 7.20 25.78
C GLY A 36 -16.80 6.05 26.70
N GLY A 37 -15.67 6.24 27.39
CA GLY A 37 -15.01 5.25 28.25
C GLY A 37 -14.75 5.77 29.67
N GLU A 38 -15.67 6.55 30.23
CA GLU A 38 -15.57 7.16 31.56
C GLU A 38 -15.37 6.09 32.66
N ASP A 39 -15.94 4.91 32.48
CA ASP A 39 -15.86 3.77 33.40
C ASP A 39 -14.83 2.70 32.99
N ILE A 40 -13.92 3.00 32.06
CA ILE A 40 -12.95 2.05 31.51
C ILE A 40 -11.55 2.32 32.06
N GLY A 41 -10.95 1.32 32.71
CA GLY A 41 -9.54 1.30 33.08
C GLY A 41 -8.70 0.77 31.93
N LEU A 42 -7.55 1.39 31.68
CA LEU A 42 -6.60 0.98 30.65
C LEU A 42 -5.42 0.24 31.29
N ASP A 43 -5.00 -0.87 30.71
CA ASP A 43 -3.82 -1.64 31.15
C ASP A 43 -3.07 -2.21 29.95
N ILE A 44 -1.75 -2.38 30.09
CA ILE A 44 -0.89 -3.07 29.13
C ILE A 44 -0.79 -4.54 29.56
N THR A 45 -1.56 -5.44 28.96
CA THR A 45 -1.57 -6.85 29.41
C THR A 45 -0.37 -7.65 28.96
N GLN A 46 0.27 -7.25 27.86
CA GLN A 46 1.46 -7.89 27.30
C GLN A 46 2.47 -6.81 26.89
N GLY A 47 3.77 -7.07 27.07
CA GLY A 47 4.83 -6.14 26.69
C GLY A 47 4.93 -4.90 27.60
N LYS A 48 4.72 -5.04 28.92
CA LYS A 48 4.88 -3.93 29.90
C LYS A 48 6.29 -3.34 29.92
N ASP A 49 7.28 -4.12 29.48
CA ASP A 49 8.68 -3.72 29.29
C ASP A 49 8.95 -3.10 27.91
N VAL A 50 8.00 -3.20 26.96
CA VAL A 50 8.05 -2.62 25.61
C VAL A 50 7.37 -1.26 25.57
N VAL A 51 6.25 -1.10 26.28
CA VAL A 51 5.46 0.14 26.30
C VAL A 51 5.05 0.49 27.72
N ALA A 52 5.22 1.76 28.09
CA ALA A 52 4.60 2.33 29.29
C ALA A 52 3.29 3.04 28.93
N LEU A 53 2.27 2.83 29.76
CA LEU A 53 1.06 3.63 29.77
C LEU A 53 1.26 4.80 30.76
N GLU A 54 1.20 6.02 30.25
CA GLU A 54 1.49 7.26 30.99
C GLU A 54 0.29 8.21 30.94
N SER A 55 0.28 9.18 31.86
CA SER A 55 -0.62 10.35 31.81
C SER A 55 -2.10 10.00 31.61
N VAL A 56 -2.57 8.86 32.15
CA VAL A 56 -3.97 8.45 32.05
C VAL A 56 -4.82 9.45 32.82
N ASP A 57 -5.63 10.23 32.10
CA ASP A 57 -6.60 11.12 32.69
C ASP A 57 -7.62 10.28 33.46
N MET A 58 -7.62 10.42 34.78
CA MET A 58 -8.54 9.73 35.69
C MET A 58 -9.88 10.44 35.82
N SER A 59 -10.05 11.61 35.19
CA SER A 59 -11.32 12.31 35.18
C SER A 59 -12.34 11.56 34.30
N ARG A 60 -13.63 11.74 34.61
CA ARG A 60 -14.75 11.27 33.77
C ARG A 60 -15.01 12.20 32.58
N SER A 61 -13.96 12.80 32.02
CA SER A 61 -14.02 13.65 30.84
C SER A 61 -14.31 12.81 29.59
N ASN A 62 -14.79 13.43 28.51
CA ASN A 62 -14.95 12.76 27.23
C ASN A 62 -14.53 13.74 26.10
N PRO A 63 -13.43 13.48 25.39
CA PRO A 63 -12.54 12.31 25.52
C PRO A 63 -11.64 12.35 26.76
N ARG A 64 -11.30 11.17 27.30
CA ARG A 64 -10.18 11.01 28.26
C ARG A 64 -8.88 10.92 27.51
N THR A 65 -7.83 11.56 28.02
CA THR A 65 -6.50 11.52 27.42
C THR A 65 -5.60 10.49 28.10
N PHE A 66 -4.70 9.88 27.35
CA PHE A 66 -3.61 9.07 27.88
C PHE A 66 -2.45 9.07 26.88
N SER A 67 -1.29 8.58 27.31
CA SER A 67 -0.12 8.51 26.44
C SER A 67 0.52 7.12 26.50
N LEU A 68 1.04 6.67 25.38
CA LEU A 68 1.90 5.50 25.28
C LEU A 68 3.35 5.96 25.11
N ARG A 69 4.29 5.33 25.81
CA ARG A 69 5.72 5.55 25.58
C ARG A 69 6.40 4.27 25.13
N GLY A 70 7.05 4.32 23.97
CA GLY A 70 7.86 3.22 23.47
C GLY A 70 9.15 3.12 24.27
N LEU A 71 9.35 2.03 25.01
CA LEU A 71 10.52 1.83 25.87
C LEU A 71 11.64 1.08 25.14
N LYS A 72 11.28 0.05 24.39
CA LYS A 72 12.20 -0.74 23.55
C LYS A 72 11.46 -1.37 22.39
N GLU A 73 12.21 -1.88 21.42
CA GLU A 73 11.64 -2.60 20.28
C GLU A 73 10.85 -3.84 20.72
N GLY A 74 9.68 -4.05 20.11
CA GLY A 74 8.82 -5.19 20.41
C GLY A 74 7.32 -4.90 20.24
N SER A 75 6.50 -5.82 20.71
CA SER A 75 5.04 -5.70 20.71
C SER A 75 4.47 -5.64 22.12
N ALA A 76 3.40 -4.87 22.27
CA ALA A 76 2.59 -4.80 23.48
C ALA A 76 1.10 -4.82 23.11
N THR A 77 0.25 -5.09 24.09
CA THR A 77 -1.21 -5.04 23.93
C THR A 77 -1.81 -4.19 25.04
N LEU A 78 -2.55 -3.16 24.62
CA LEU A 78 -3.38 -2.38 25.52
C LEU A 78 -4.82 -2.90 25.46
N VAL A 79 -5.42 -3.05 26.64
CA VAL A 79 -6.84 -3.39 26.80
C VAL A 79 -7.52 -2.34 27.66
N GLY A 80 -8.81 -2.18 27.45
CA GLY A 80 -9.68 -1.36 28.28
C GLY A 80 -10.74 -2.23 28.91
N ARG A 81 -10.80 -2.25 30.23
CA ARG A 81 -11.75 -3.05 31.00
C ARG A 81 -12.63 -2.16 31.86
N LEU A 82 -13.89 -2.55 32.02
CA LEU A 82 -14.80 -1.85 32.93
C LEU A 82 -14.23 -1.86 34.35
N THR A 83 -14.23 -0.72 35.03
CA THR A 83 -13.83 -0.60 36.44
C THR A 83 -14.99 -0.93 37.39
N GLN A 84 -16.23 -0.82 36.91
CA GLN A 84 -17.45 -1.10 37.65
C GLN A 84 -18.52 -1.73 36.75
N ASP A 85 -19.57 -2.27 37.33
CA ASP A 85 -20.69 -2.84 36.59
C ASP A 85 -21.50 -1.72 35.91
N VAL A 86 -21.78 -1.85 34.60
CA VAL A 86 -22.51 -0.84 33.81
C VAL A 86 -23.49 -1.55 32.88
N GLY A 87 -24.79 -1.22 32.96
CA GLY A 87 -25.79 -1.64 31.97
C GLY A 87 -25.86 -3.15 31.70
N GLY A 88 -25.65 -3.99 32.73
CA GLY A 88 -25.65 -5.45 32.62
C GLY A 88 -24.27 -6.08 32.31
N TRP A 89 -23.25 -5.27 32.07
CA TRP A 89 -21.87 -5.71 31.90
C TRP A 89 -21.14 -5.69 33.25
N LYS A 90 -20.36 -6.74 33.53
CA LYS A 90 -19.60 -6.87 34.77
C LYS A 90 -18.27 -6.12 34.72
N SER A 91 -17.82 -5.61 35.86
CA SER A 91 -16.47 -5.11 36.07
C SER A 91 -15.43 -6.15 35.59
N GLY A 92 -14.35 -5.66 34.99
CA GLY A 92 -13.31 -6.47 34.36
C GLY A 92 -13.61 -6.90 32.92
N ALA A 93 -14.85 -6.75 32.41
CA ALA A 93 -15.16 -7.04 31.01
C ALA A 93 -14.40 -6.10 30.06
N GLU A 94 -13.82 -6.66 28.99
CA GLU A 94 -13.16 -5.87 27.95
C GLU A 94 -14.20 -5.08 27.15
N PHE A 95 -13.97 -3.77 27.04
CA PHE A 95 -14.98 -2.83 26.55
C PHE A 95 -14.45 -1.87 25.47
N ILE A 96 -13.20 -2.07 25.07
CA ILE A 96 -12.60 -1.58 23.82
C ILE A 96 -12.00 -2.77 23.08
N GLN A 97 -11.90 -2.68 21.76
CA GLN A 97 -11.08 -3.60 20.98
C GLN A 97 -9.62 -3.50 21.48
N PRO A 98 -8.95 -4.63 21.78
CA PRO A 98 -7.54 -4.61 22.18
C PRO A 98 -6.69 -3.87 21.14
N LEU A 99 -5.85 -2.96 21.61
CA LEU A 99 -4.93 -2.19 20.77
C LEU A 99 -3.58 -2.91 20.72
N THR A 100 -3.16 -3.34 19.53
CA THR A 100 -1.82 -3.86 19.30
C THR A 100 -0.85 -2.71 19.14
N ILE A 101 0.18 -2.65 19.98
CA ILE A 101 1.21 -1.62 19.92
C ILE A 101 2.51 -2.26 19.43
N ARG A 102 3.15 -1.63 18.45
CA ARG A 102 4.41 -2.12 17.86
C ARG A 102 5.46 -1.03 17.88
N VAL A 103 6.51 -1.26 18.67
CA VAL A 103 7.59 -0.32 18.86
C VAL A 103 8.74 -0.72 17.95
N GLY A 104 9.04 0.12 16.96
CA GLY A 104 10.24 0.03 16.14
C GLY A 104 11.43 0.76 16.77
N PRO A 105 12.61 0.72 16.13
CA PRO A 105 13.75 1.52 16.55
C PRO A 105 13.44 3.02 16.46
N ALA A 106 14.27 3.81 17.12
CA ALA A 106 14.25 5.26 16.96
C ALA A 106 14.36 5.65 15.47
N LYS A 107 13.60 6.66 15.04
CA LYS A 107 13.55 7.19 13.67
C LYS A 107 12.98 6.22 12.63
N ALA A 108 12.16 5.26 13.04
CA ALA A 108 11.48 4.34 12.13
C ALA A 108 10.35 4.98 11.29
N GLY A 109 9.93 6.21 11.59
CA GLY A 109 8.86 6.92 10.87
C GLY A 109 7.50 6.23 10.96
N HIS A 110 7.27 5.47 12.04
CA HIS A 110 6.05 4.68 12.29
C HIS A 110 5.79 3.55 11.27
N ALA A 111 6.77 3.23 10.42
CA ALA A 111 6.67 2.10 9.49
C ALA A 111 7.02 0.77 10.18
N GLN A 112 6.21 -0.27 9.96
CA GLN A 112 6.48 -1.63 10.46
C GLN A 112 7.37 -2.45 9.51
N VAL A 113 7.45 -2.02 8.25
CA VAL A 113 8.40 -2.56 7.27
C VAL A 113 9.36 -1.47 6.87
N ARG A 114 10.66 -1.79 6.91
CA ARG A 114 11.75 -0.83 6.74
C ARG A 114 12.84 -1.41 5.86
N GLY A 115 13.70 -0.51 5.38
CA GLY A 115 14.85 -0.86 4.56
C GLY A 115 14.62 -0.59 3.08
N LYS A 116 15.70 -0.67 2.30
CA LYS A 116 15.72 -0.21 0.91
C LYS A 116 15.86 -1.35 -0.06
N VAL A 117 15.30 -1.15 -1.25
CA VAL A 117 15.59 -1.95 -2.42
C VAL A 117 16.76 -1.29 -3.15
N SER A 118 18.01 -1.68 -2.87
CA SER A 118 19.17 -1.05 -3.53
C SER A 118 19.26 -1.42 -5.01
N VAL A 119 19.84 -0.52 -5.80
CA VAL A 119 20.08 -0.69 -7.25
C VAL A 119 20.89 -1.96 -7.54
N ASP A 120 21.82 -2.32 -6.66
CA ASP A 120 22.72 -3.48 -6.79
C ASP A 120 22.17 -4.79 -6.21
N GLY A 121 20.91 -4.82 -5.77
CA GLY A 121 20.25 -6.01 -5.23
C GLY A 121 20.68 -6.42 -3.82
N LYS A 122 21.49 -5.59 -3.13
CA LYS A 122 21.93 -5.79 -1.74
C LYS A 122 21.01 -5.16 -0.69
N GLY A 123 19.76 -4.87 -1.06
CA GLY A 123 18.75 -4.35 -0.15
C GLY A 123 18.44 -5.31 1.00
N SER A 124 18.16 -4.78 2.19
CA SER A 124 17.59 -5.57 3.29
C SER A 124 16.23 -4.99 3.64
N ILE A 125 15.19 -5.84 3.62
CA ILE A 125 13.87 -5.51 4.13
C ILE A 125 13.76 -6.09 5.54
N VAL A 126 13.48 -5.22 6.52
CA VAL A 126 13.29 -5.57 7.92
C VAL A 126 11.82 -5.38 8.26
N VAL A 127 11.16 -6.48 8.64
CA VAL A 127 9.76 -6.50 9.07
C VAL A 127 9.73 -6.61 10.58
N HIS A 128 8.98 -5.74 11.26
CA HIS A 128 8.76 -5.83 12.70
C HIS A 128 8.20 -7.23 13.06
N PRO A 129 8.72 -7.92 14.10
CA PRO A 129 8.31 -9.31 14.41
C PRO A 129 6.79 -9.49 14.55
N GLY A 130 6.12 -8.63 15.34
CA GLY A 130 4.66 -8.70 15.49
C GLY A 130 3.89 -8.41 14.20
N PHE A 131 4.48 -7.67 13.25
CA PHE A 131 3.85 -7.46 11.94
C PHE A 131 4.10 -8.64 11.01
N ARG A 132 5.28 -9.26 11.09
CA ARG A 132 5.57 -10.52 10.38
C ARG A 132 4.59 -11.62 10.77
N ASP A 133 4.27 -11.73 12.05
CA ASP A 133 3.32 -12.73 12.54
C ASP A 133 1.89 -12.41 12.09
N GLU A 134 1.49 -11.13 12.09
CA GLU A 134 0.21 -10.69 11.49
C GLU A 134 0.12 -11.10 10.02
N LEU A 135 1.14 -10.79 9.23
CA LEU A 135 1.16 -11.12 7.80
C LEU A 135 1.03 -12.64 7.59
N ARG A 136 1.81 -13.45 8.32
CA ARG A 136 1.72 -14.93 8.26
C ARG A 136 0.35 -15.48 8.66
N ALA A 137 -0.38 -14.77 9.52
CA ALA A 137 -1.72 -15.16 9.94
C ALA A 137 -2.78 -14.93 8.85
N LEU A 138 -2.54 -14.00 7.91
CA LEU A 138 -3.50 -13.71 6.83
C LEU A 138 -3.69 -14.89 5.85
N LYS A 139 -2.69 -15.77 5.70
CA LYS A 139 -2.63 -16.94 4.81
C LYS A 139 -2.84 -16.68 3.31
N ASP A 140 -3.32 -15.50 2.94
CA ASP A 140 -3.53 -15.01 1.59
C ASP A 140 -2.54 -13.89 1.29
N TRP A 141 -1.64 -14.13 0.33
CA TRP A 141 -0.61 -13.18 -0.05
C TRP A 141 -1.20 -11.86 -0.56
N ARG A 142 -2.38 -11.88 -1.19
CA ARG A 142 -3.03 -10.66 -1.71
C ARG A 142 -3.40 -9.72 -0.57
N LYS A 143 -4.00 -10.28 0.48
CA LYS A 143 -4.30 -9.54 1.71
C LYS A 143 -3.02 -9.06 2.40
N ALA A 144 -1.98 -9.88 2.40
CA ALA A 144 -0.70 -9.50 3.00
C ALA A 144 -0.04 -8.32 2.26
N VAL A 145 -0.02 -8.34 0.91
CA VAL A 145 0.49 -7.22 0.09
C VAL A 145 -0.26 -5.92 0.39
N ILE A 146 -1.59 -5.97 0.45
CA ILE A 146 -2.41 -4.81 0.81
C ILE A 146 -2.14 -4.37 2.24
N ARG A 147 -1.97 -5.31 3.17
CA ARG A 147 -1.72 -4.96 4.56
C ARG A 147 -0.39 -4.22 4.74
N VAL A 148 0.66 -4.63 4.01
CA VAL A 148 1.92 -3.87 3.97
C VAL A 148 1.72 -2.51 3.32
N ALA A 149 0.90 -2.42 2.28
CA ALA A 149 0.58 -1.14 1.66
C ALA A 149 -0.06 -0.19 2.69
N GLU A 150 -1.09 -0.64 3.40
CA GLU A 150 -1.79 0.12 4.45
C GLU A 150 -0.84 0.58 5.57
N ASP A 151 0.07 -0.30 6.03
CA ASP A 151 1.12 0.08 7.00
C ASP A 151 1.96 1.26 6.49
N GLN A 152 2.49 1.16 5.28
CA GLN A 152 3.30 2.21 4.70
C GLN A 152 2.50 3.51 4.50
N MET A 153 1.21 3.41 4.16
CA MET A 153 0.36 4.58 3.97
C MET A 153 -0.01 5.28 5.29
N ASN A 154 -0.14 4.52 6.39
CA ASN A 154 -0.38 5.07 7.73
C ASN A 154 0.91 5.61 8.38
N SER A 155 2.09 5.29 7.85
CA SER A 155 3.37 5.80 8.33
C SER A 155 3.62 7.26 7.94
N GLU A 156 4.69 7.87 8.49
CA GLU A 156 5.14 9.21 8.07
C GLU A 156 5.43 9.26 6.55
N ILE A 157 5.80 8.13 5.95
CA ILE A 157 6.18 8.01 4.55
C ILE A 157 5.00 8.30 3.63
N GLY A 158 3.85 7.67 3.89
CA GLY A 158 2.62 7.91 3.13
C GLY A 158 2.05 9.32 3.33
N SER A 159 2.43 9.97 4.44
CA SER A 159 1.85 11.26 4.86
C SER A 159 2.65 12.49 4.42
N THR A 160 3.79 12.33 3.76
CA THR A 160 4.65 13.45 3.32
C THR A 160 4.49 13.78 1.84
N GLN A 161 4.46 15.08 1.51
CA GLN A 161 4.29 15.57 0.12
C GLN A 161 5.49 15.27 -0.78
N ASN A 162 6.68 15.05 -0.21
CA ASN A 162 7.90 14.73 -0.94
C ASN A 162 8.14 13.22 -1.08
N GLY A 163 7.11 12.40 -0.84
CA GLY A 163 7.07 10.99 -1.22
C GLY A 163 8.31 10.20 -0.84
N GLY A 164 8.50 9.88 0.45
CA GLY A 164 9.40 8.81 0.88
C GLY A 164 10.83 8.79 0.32
N ASP A 165 11.37 9.94 -0.11
CA ASP A 165 12.69 10.07 -0.73
C ASP A 165 13.73 9.30 0.08
N GLY A 166 14.24 8.22 -0.50
CA GLY A 166 15.30 7.43 0.10
C GLY A 166 14.87 6.15 0.82
N ILE A 167 13.59 5.79 0.92
CA ILE A 167 13.19 4.58 1.68
C ILE A 167 13.12 3.34 0.79
N TYR A 168 12.49 3.42 -0.38
CA TYR A 168 12.45 2.29 -1.32
C TYR A 168 13.61 2.30 -2.31
N ASP A 169 14.31 3.43 -2.47
CA ASP A 169 15.30 3.67 -3.52
C ASP A 169 16.29 4.80 -3.22
N ASP A 170 17.24 5.00 -4.14
CA ASP A 170 18.02 6.23 -4.26
C ASP A 170 17.13 7.42 -4.67
N LYS A 171 17.59 8.64 -4.33
CA LYS A 171 16.94 9.88 -4.76
C LYS A 171 16.87 9.90 -6.30
N ASP A 172 15.77 10.39 -6.86
CA ASP A 172 15.46 10.50 -8.30
C ASP A 172 14.83 9.28 -9.00
N ILE A 173 14.50 8.19 -8.30
CA ILE A 173 13.81 7.02 -8.89
C ILE A 173 12.28 7.12 -8.74
N MET A 174 11.52 6.68 -9.76
CA MET A 174 10.05 6.71 -9.78
C MET A 174 9.44 5.91 -8.61
N TRP A 175 8.92 6.64 -7.61
CA TRP A 175 8.48 6.13 -6.31
C TRP A 175 7.44 4.99 -6.37
N CYS A 176 6.52 5.02 -7.33
CA CYS A 176 5.36 4.13 -7.38
C CYS A 176 5.71 2.68 -7.75
N GLY A 177 6.60 2.50 -8.73
CA GLY A 177 7.09 1.17 -9.10
C GLY A 177 7.97 0.55 -8.01
N SER A 178 8.71 1.40 -7.31
CA SER A 178 9.55 1.03 -6.16
C SER A 178 8.73 0.61 -4.96
N PHE A 179 7.63 1.34 -4.70
CA PHE A 179 6.64 0.98 -3.70
C PHE A 179 6.04 -0.41 -4.00
N VAL A 180 5.47 -0.62 -5.19
CA VAL A 180 4.90 -1.93 -5.55
C VAL A 180 5.95 -3.04 -5.45
N SER A 181 7.18 -2.82 -5.95
CA SER A 181 8.27 -3.79 -5.81
C SER A 181 8.61 -4.11 -4.35
N PHE A 182 8.61 -3.10 -3.48
CA PHE A 182 8.87 -3.25 -2.05
C PHE A 182 7.79 -4.09 -1.36
N LEU A 183 6.52 -3.87 -1.69
CA LEU A 183 5.41 -4.64 -1.11
C LEU A 183 5.54 -6.14 -1.40
N TYR A 184 5.73 -6.49 -2.66
CA TYR A 184 5.88 -7.89 -3.08
C TYR A 184 7.15 -8.54 -2.51
N ALA A 185 8.27 -7.81 -2.47
CA ALA A 185 9.49 -8.32 -1.90
C ALA A 185 9.41 -8.50 -0.38
N THR A 186 8.66 -7.64 0.31
CA THR A 186 8.38 -7.78 1.75
C THR A 186 7.67 -9.10 2.03
N ILE A 187 6.60 -9.37 1.29
CA ILE A 187 5.81 -10.60 1.45
C ILE A 187 6.68 -11.82 1.16
N ALA A 188 7.41 -11.85 0.04
CA ALA A 188 8.32 -12.96 -0.24
C ALA A 188 9.40 -13.21 0.84
N GLY A 189 9.80 -12.18 1.60
CA GLY A 189 10.74 -12.29 2.72
C GLY A 189 10.11 -12.70 4.06
N VAL A 190 8.79 -12.67 4.20
CA VAL A 190 8.06 -13.02 5.43
C VAL A 190 7.83 -14.53 5.53
N ASP A 191 7.48 -15.17 4.42
CA ASP A 191 7.16 -16.59 4.33
C ASP A 191 7.69 -17.15 3.01
N SER A 192 8.54 -18.19 3.10
CA SER A 192 9.15 -18.81 1.92
C SER A 192 8.15 -19.53 1.01
N THR A 193 6.91 -19.74 1.48
CA THR A 193 5.80 -20.26 0.65
C THR A 193 5.24 -19.21 -0.29
N TRP A 194 5.50 -17.92 -0.05
CA TRP A 194 5.09 -16.83 -0.93
C TRP A 194 6.19 -16.57 -1.97
N ALA A 195 6.26 -17.42 -2.99
CA ALA A 195 7.17 -17.20 -4.10
C ALA A 195 6.91 -15.83 -4.73
N ASN A 196 7.96 -15.05 -5.02
CA ASN A 196 7.76 -13.79 -5.74
C ASN A 196 7.37 -14.12 -7.20
N SER A 197 6.08 -14.05 -7.52
CA SER A 197 5.57 -14.37 -8.88
C SER A 197 6.29 -13.53 -9.93
N LEU A 198 6.64 -12.29 -9.56
CA LEU A 198 7.16 -11.24 -10.41
C LEU A 198 8.70 -11.23 -10.48
N GLY A 199 9.34 -12.31 -10.00
CA GLY A 199 10.79 -12.55 -10.08
C GLY A 199 11.56 -12.06 -8.85
N ALA A 200 12.68 -12.72 -8.55
CA ALA A 200 13.49 -12.53 -7.33
C ALA A 200 14.28 -11.20 -7.24
N GLY A 201 14.01 -10.23 -8.12
CA GLY A 201 14.83 -9.02 -8.20
C GLY A 201 14.37 -7.93 -7.23
N LEU A 202 14.95 -7.86 -6.04
CA LEU A 202 15.15 -6.57 -5.39
C LEU A 202 16.10 -5.75 -6.29
N GLY A 203 15.70 -4.56 -6.77
CA GLY A 203 16.60 -3.62 -7.45
C GLY A 203 16.04 -3.01 -8.75
N VAL A 204 16.87 -2.30 -9.52
CA VAL A 204 16.48 -1.64 -10.79
C VAL A 204 16.01 -2.61 -11.88
N ASN A 205 16.32 -3.89 -11.71
CA ASN A 205 15.94 -4.98 -12.60
C ASN A 205 14.57 -5.58 -12.26
N SER A 206 13.93 -5.15 -11.16
CA SER A 206 12.54 -5.54 -10.86
C SER A 206 11.63 -5.13 -12.02
N PRO A 207 10.79 -6.04 -12.55
CA PRO A 207 9.80 -5.69 -13.55
C PRO A 207 8.85 -4.59 -13.09
N LEU A 208 8.59 -4.47 -11.79
CA LEU A 208 7.65 -3.52 -11.23
C LEU A 208 8.16 -2.07 -11.19
N ARG A 209 9.45 -1.82 -11.48
CA ARG A 209 10.02 -0.46 -11.49
C ARG A 209 9.36 0.49 -12.48
N SER A 210 8.75 -0.03 -13.55
CA SER A 210 7.99 0.77 -14.49
C SER A 210 6.87 -0.06 -15.10
N GLY A 211 5.76 0.58 -15.47
CA GLY A 211 4.63 -0.14 -16.04
C GLY A 211 4.97 -0.86 -17.35
N ILE A 212 5.91 -0.33 -18.13
CA ILE A 212 6.38 -1.00 -19.36
C ILE A 212 7.18 -2.28 -19.06
N LYS A 213 8.05 -2.28 -18.04
CA LYS A 213 8.78 -3.47 -17.62
C LYS A 213 7.82 -4.51 -17.04
N ALA A 214 6.83 -4.08 -16.24
CA ALA A 214 5.84 -4.94 -15.63
C ALA A 214 4.99 -5.64 -16.69
N LEU A 215 4.50 -4.88 -17.68
CA LEU A 215 3.74 -5.43 -18.80
C LEU A 215 4.59 -6.44 -19.60
N SER A 216 5.80 -6.06 -20.01
CA SER A 216 6.67 -6.93 -20.81
C SER A 216 6.95 -8.25 -20.08
N HIS A 217 7.23 -8.21 -18.78
CA HIS A 217 7.43 -9.41 -17.98
C HIS A 217 6.18 -10.30 -17.92
N ALA A 218 4.99 -9.72 -17.72
CA ALA A 218 3.75 -10.46 -17.70
C ALA A 218 3.47 -11.14 -19.05
N MET A 219 3.66 -10.43 -20.17
CA MET A 219 3.46 -10.98 -21.52
C MET A 219 4.42 -12.12 -21.86
N GLN A 220 5.64 -12.10 -21.31
CA GLN A 220 6.64 -13.16 -21.50
C GLN A 220 6.43 -14.39 -20.61
N ASN A 221 5.51 -14.33 -19.63
CA ASN A 221 5.24 -15.41 -18.68
C ASN A 221 3.75 -15.83 -18.66
N PRO A 222 3.16 -16.18 -19.83
CA PRO A 222 1.78 -16.63 -19.91
C PRO A 222 1.59 -17.91 -19.08
N GLY A 223 0.65 -17.90 -18.14
CA GLY A 223 0.43 -18.99 -17.17
C GLY A 223 0.85 -18.67 -15.74
N ARG A 224 1.60 -17.57 -15.53
CA ARG A 224 1.82 -16.95 -14.21
C ARG A 224 1.08 -15.62 -14.10
N PHE A 225 0.85 -14.97 -15.24
CA PHE A 225 0.15 -13.70 -15.32
C PHE A 225 -0.86 -13.69 -16.46
N THR A 226 -1.97 -13.04 -16.19
CA THR A 226 -2.99 -12.70 -17.17
C THR A 226 -3.01 -11.18 -17.33
N VAL A 227 -2.64 -10.69 -18.52
CA VAL A 227 -2.80 -9.28 -18.87
C VAL A 227 -4.25 -9.05 -19.29
N LEU A 228 -4.88 -8.01 -18.76
CA LEU A 228 -6.27 -7.63 -19.03
C LEU A 228 -6.34 -6.18 -19.55
N ASN A 229 -7.33 -5.90 -20.39
CA ASN A 229 -7.59 -4.58 -20.99
C ASN A 229 -6.45 -4.01 -21.85
N TYR A 230 -5.64 -4.87 -22.48
CA TYR A 230 -4.57 -4.45 -23.38
C TYR A 230 -4.97 -4.51 -24.86
N ALA A 231 -5.20 -3.33 -25.46
CA ALA A 231 -5.30 -3.19 -26.91
C ALA A 231 -4.00 -2.60 -27.48
N GLY A 232 -3.32 -3.37 -28.34
CA GLY A 232 -2.10 -2.96 -29.04
C GLY A 232 -1.31 -4.16 -29.58
N ASP A 233 -0.39 -3.92 -30.50
CA ASP A 233 0.60 -4.93 -30.92
C ASP A 233 1.70 -5.03 -29.86
N ASP A 234 2.25 -6.24 -29.66
CA ASP A 234 3.48 -6.41 -28.87
C ASP A 234 4.64 -5.69 -29.59
N GLN A 235 5.11 -4.59 -29.01
CA GLN A 235 6.20 -3.80 -29.59
C GLN A 235 7.58 -4.23 -29.08
N PHE A 236 7.67 -5.28 -28.24
CA PHE A 236 8.84 -5.48 -27.38
C PHE A 236 9.47 -6.87 -27.46
N ALA A 237 9.42 -7.46 -28.67
CA ALA A 237 10.16 -8.64 -29.12
C ALA A 237 9.64 -10.00 -28.63
N GLY A 238 8.81 -10.62 -29.49
CA GLY A 238 8.78 -12.08 -29.67
C GLY A 238 7.46 -12.77 -29.33
N ALA A 239 6.50 -12.12 -28.66
CA ALA A 239 5.19 -12.72 -28.46
C ALA A 239 4.29 -12.41 -29.68
N PRO A 240 3.50 -13.39 -30.18
CA PRO A 240 2.54 -13.13 -31.25
C PRO A 240 1.56 -12.01 -30.83
N PRO A 241 1.03 -11.21 -31.77
CA PRO A 241 0.14 -10.09 -31.46
C PRO A 241 -1.04 -10.56 -30.60
N ILE A 242 -1.07 -10.13 -29.34
CA ILE A 242 -2.14 -10.47 -28.41
C ILE A 242 -3.13 -9.31 -28.40
N LYS A 243 -4.24 -9.47 -29.12
CA LYS A 243 -5.44 -8.65 -28.90
C LYS A 243 -6.01 -9.04 -27.53
N VAL A 244 -5.82 -8.23 -26.49
CA VAL A 244 -6.54 -8.44 -25.23
C VAL A 244 -7.62 -7.38 -25.05
N GLU A 245 -8.83 -7.76 -25.42
CA GLU A 245 -10.03 -7.19 -24.80
C GLU A 245 -10.72 -8.28 -24.02
N ARG A 246 -11.04 -8.00 -22.75
CA ARG A 246 -12.36 -8.27 -22.14
C ARG A 246 -12.38 -7.76 -20.69
N LEU A 247 -13.19 -6.72 -20.49
CA LEU A 247 -13.89 -6.49 -19.25
C LEU A 247 -15.15 -7.37 -19.32
N VAL A 248 -15.23 -8.39 -18.45
CA VAL A 248 -16.33 -9.35 -18.31
C VAL A 248 -16.38 -10.47 -19.38
N GLY A 249 -16.19 -11.73 -18.96
CA GLY A 249 -16.55 -12.91 -19.76
C GLY A 249 -15.47 -13.98 -20.03
N SER A 250 -14.36 -14.01 -19.30
CA SER A 250 -13.54 -15.21 -19.10
C SER A 250 -13.41 -15.41 -17.60
N GLY A 251 -13.33 -16.64 -17.10
CA GLY A 251 -13.42 -16.96 -15.66
C GLY A 251 -12.31 -16.41 -14.74
N VAL A 252 -11.59 -15.35 -15.13
CA VAL A 252 -10.57 -14.64 -14.35
C VAL A 252 -11.10 -13.24 -14.02
N GLU A 253 -11.45 -13.04 -12.76
CA GLU A 253 -11.91 -11.75 -12.23
C GLU A 253 -10.71 -10.96 -11.67
N LEU A 254 -10.74 -9.63 -11.82
CA LEU A 254 -9.77 -8.76 -11.15
C LEU A 254 -9.85 -8.97 -9.64
N GLN A 255 -8.69 -9.08 -8.99
CA GLN A 255 -8.59 -9.32 -7.57
C GLN A 255 -7.77 -8.24 -6.89
N GLN A 256 -8.09 -8.03 -5.61
CA GLN A 256 -7.26 -7.25 -4.73
C GLN A 256 -5.79 -7.72 -4.80
N GLY A 257 -4.85 -6.78 -4.84
CA GLY A 257 -3.43 -7.06 -5.04
C GLY A 257 -2.98 -7.08 -6.50
N ASP A 258 -3.87 -7.19 -7.49
CA ASP A 258 -3.48 -7.13 -8.91
C ASP A 258 -2.80 -5.79 -9.25
N ILE A 259 -1.93 -5.81 -10.26
CA ILE A 259 -1.19 -4.62 -10.66
C ILE A 259 -2.03 -3.82 -11.65
N CYS A 260 -2.16 -2.53 -11.42
CA CYS A 260 -2.83 -1.59 -12.28
C CYS A 260 -1.79 -0.64 -12.92
N LEU A 261 -1.84 -0.53 -14.24
CA LEU A 261 -0.90 0.24 -15.05
C LEU A 261 -1.65 1.36 -15.81
N PRO A 262 -1.66 2.59 -15.26
CA PRO A 262 -2.19 3.75 -15.97
C PRO A 262 -1.31 4.13 -17.17
N ARG A 263 -1.97 4.38 -18.30
CA ARG A 263 -1.36 4.76 -19.57
C ARG A 263 -1.94 6.08 -20.06
N ASP A 264 -1.08 6.98 -20.54
CA ASP A 264 -1.51 8.25 -21.11
C ASP A 264 -1.85 8.15 -22.61
N GLN A 265 -2.40 9.23 -23.19
CA GLN A 265 -2.77 9.37 -24.59
C GLN A 265 -1.62 9.19 -25.62
N TYR A 266 -0.37 9.10 -25.17
CA TYR A 266 0.81 8.82 -26.01
C TYR A 266 1.24 7.35 -25.95
N GLY A 267 0.49 6.49 -25.27
CA GLY A 267 0.83 5.09 -25.09
C GLY A 267 1.83 4.84 -23.96
N VAL A 268 2.17 5.85 -23.15
CA VAL A 268 3.21 5.77 -22.13
C VAL A 268 2.62 5.32 -20.80
N PHE A 269 3.18 4.26 -20.22
CA PHE A 269 2.89 3.85 -18.85
C PHE A 269 3.55 4.79 -17.86
N ARG A 270 2.77 5.66 -17.25
CA ARG A 270 3.26 6.71 -16.34
C ARG A 270 3.45 6.23 -14.92
N HIS A 271 2.82 5.12 -14.55
CA HIS A 271 2.64 4.78 -13.16
C HIS A 271 2.45 3.26 -12.98
N VAL A 272 2.65 2.80 -11.75
CA VAL A 272 2.39 1.42 -11.30
C VAL A 272 1.70 1.52 -9.96
N CYS A 273 0.51 0.94 -9.83
CA CYS A 273 -0.25 0.92 -8.59
C CYS A 273 -0.86 -0.48 -8.35
N ILE A 274 -1.40 -0.70 -7.15
CA ILE A 274 -2.02 -1.97 -6.75
C ILE A 274 -3.52 -1.78 -6.62
N LEU A 275 -4.29 -2.73 -7.14
CA LEU A 275 -5.73 -2.78 -6.99
C LEU A 275 -6.09 -3.07 -5.52
N TYR A 276 -6.66 -2.09 -4.84
CA TYR A 276 -7.10 -2.19 -3.45
C TYR A 276 -8.52 -2.74 -3.33
N LYS A 277 -9.44 -2.20 -4.15
CA LYS A 277 -10.78 -2.77 -4.30
C LYS A 277 -11.03 -3.07 -5.77
N PRO A 278 -11.23 -4.35 -6.12
CA PRO A 278 -11.64 -4.69 -7.47
C PRO A 278 -13.04 -4.14 -7.75
N PRO A 279 -13.41 -3.95 -9.03
CA PRO A 279 -14.72 -3.48 -9.40
C PRO A 279 -15.81 -4.48 -9.01
N THR A 280 -16.84 -4.02 -8.30
CA THR A 280 -18.06 -4.81 -8.06
C THR A 280 -19.04 -4.54 -9.20
N GLY A 281 -18.98 -5.33 -10.27
CA GLY A 281 -19.75 -5.07 -11.49
C GLY A 281 -19.17 -3.93 -12.34
N ASN A 282 -20.01 -3.02 -12.83
CA ASN A 282 -19.63 -1.98 -13.82
C ASN A 282 -19.25 -0.61 -13.22
N THR A 283 -19.12 -0.46 -11.90
CA THR A 283 -19.18 0.88 -11.30
C THR A 283 -17.82 1.50 -10.96
N ASP A 284 -17.07 1.10 -9.94
CA ASP A 284 -15.80 1.79 -9.61
C ASP A 284 -14.76 0.80 -9.07
N PHE A 285 -13.49 1.16 -9.16
CA PHE A 285 -12.39 0.43 -8.53
C PHE A 285 -11.48 1.37 -7.74
N ILE A 286 -10.65 0.82 -6.86
CA ILE A 286 -9.78 1.62 -6.02
C ILE A 286 -8.37 1.09 -6.11
N CYS A 287 -7.39 1.97 -6.29
CA CYS A 287 -5.98 1.61 -6.24
C CYS A 287 -5.30 2.24 -5.02
N ILE A 288 -4.26 1.57 -4.52
CA ILE A 288 -3.25 2.19 -3.66
C ILE A 288 -2.01 2.45 -4.50
N ASP A 289 -1.47 3.65 -4.38
CA ASP A 289 -0.17 4.00 -4.92
C ASP A 289 0.70 4.64 -3.87
N GLY A 290 2.00 4.50 -4.06
CA GLY A 290 2.99 5.28 -3.34
C GLY A 290 3.43 6.43 -4.22
N ASN A 291 2.54 7.34 -4.66
CA ASN A 291 2.86 8.73 -5.04
C ASN A 291 1.64 9.64 -5.01
N THR A 292 1.12 9.89 -3.81
CA THR A 292 -0.15 10.59 -3.62
C THR A 292 -0.14 12.08 -3.97
N PHE A 293 1.01 12.76 -4.00
CA PHE A 293 1.04 14.23 -4.10
C PHE A 293 1.70 14.81 -5.35
N GLY A 294 2.08 13.98 -6.33
CA GLY A 294 2.67 14.49 -7.57
C GLY A 294 2.53 13.58 -8.78
N ASN A 295 1.77 14.04 -9.77
CA ASN A 295 1.96 13.81 -11.21
C ASN A 295 1.08 12.80 -11.98
N TYR A 296 0.03 12.22 -11.42
CA TYR A 296 -1.04 11.69 -12.28
C TYR A 296 -2.44 11.84 -11.68
N VAL A 297 -3.00 13.03 -11.83
CA VAL A 297 -4.46 13.23 -11.79
C VAL A 297 -4.87 13.47 -13.24
N PRO A 298 -5.67 12.59 -13.87
CA PRO A 298 -6.22 12.84 -15.19
C PRO A 298 -6.85 14.24 -15.23
N SER A 299 -6.61 14.99 -16.31
CA SER A 299 -7.21 16.32 -16.50
C SER A 299 -8.73 16.22 -16.32
N GLY A 300 -9.28 16.86 -15.28
CA GLY A 300 -10.72 16.94 -15.04
C GLY A 300 -11.24 16.38 -13.71
N LEU A 301 -10.42 15.70 -12.88
CA LEU A 301 -10.86 15.22 -11.57
C LEU A 301 -10.62 16.23 -10.45
N ARG A 302 -11.65 16.47 -9.62
CA ARG A 302 -11.52 17.30 -8.40
C ARG A 302 -10.66 16.58 -7.38
N ARG A 303 -9.71 17.31 -6.77
CA ARG A 303 -8.92 16.85 -5.62
C ARG A 303 -9.85 16.61 -4.44
N GLY A 304 -10.28 15.36 -4.25
CA GLY A 304 -10.89 14.91 -3.01
C GLY A 304 -9.81 14.54 -2.01
N ASN A 305 -9.69 15.32 -0.94
CA ASN A 305 -8.94 15.12 0.31
C ASN A 305 -7.91 13.96 0.40
N ASN A 306 -6.62 14.34 0.46
CA ASN A 306 -5.53 13.81 1.29
C ASN A 306 -5.61 12.33 1.76
N GLY A 307 -5.43 11.37 0.85
CA GLY A 307 -5.18 9.98 1.22
C GLY A 307 -4.52 9.19 0.09
N CYS A 308 -3.66 8.23 0.44
CA CYS A 308 -2.85 7.42 -0.49
C CYS A 308 -3.60 6.35 -1.30
N ILE A 309 -4.92 6.48 -1.32
CA ILE A 309 -5.86 5.56 -1.92
C ILE A 309 -6.61 6.35 -3.00
N ALA A 310 -6.27 6.11 -4.26
CA ALA A 310 -6.85 6.79 -5.39
C ALA A 310 -8.14 6.07 -5.84
N TYR A 311 -9.25 6.81 -5.85
CA TYR A 311 -10.50 6.36 -6.44
C TYR A 311 -10.44 6.49 -7.97
N SER A 312 -10.79 5.44 -8.69
CA SER A 312 -10.87 5.44 -10.16
C SER A 312 -12.17 4.77 -10.60
N SER A 313 -12.79 5.25 -11.68
CA SER A 313 -14.06 4.67 -12.13
C SER A 313 -13.87 3.66 -13.25
N HIS A 314 -14.82 2.74 -13.39
CA HIS A 314 -14.85 1.78 -14.50
C HIS A 314 -14.88 2.48 -15.88
N ASP A 315 -15.54 3.63 -15.98
CA ASP A 315 -15.55 4.43 -17.21
C ASP A 315 -14.14 4.90 -17.60
N GLN A 316 -13.29 5.17 -16.62
CA GLN A 316 -11.88 5.50 -16.86
C GLN A 316 -11.09 4.27 -17.30
N ALA A 317 -11.30 3.09 -16.70
CA ALA A 317 -10.71 1.82 -17.18
C ALA A 317 -11.05 1.54 -18.65
N ASN A 318 -12.27 1.87 -19.07
CA ASN A 318 -12.73 1.67 -20.42
C ASN A 318 -12.35 2.78 -21.41
N GLN A 319 -11.92 3.95 -20.92
CA GLN A 319 -11.58 5.08 -21.76
C GLN A 319 -10.51 4.67 -22.78
N GLN A 320 -10.80 4.92 -24.04
CA GLN A 320 -9.85 4.69 -25.12
C GLN A 320 -9.24 6.02 -25.58
N TYR A 321 -7.94 6.01 -25.81
CA TYR A 321 -7.22 7.13 -26.40
C TYR A 321 -6.75 6.78 -27.80
N THR A 322 -6.82 7.75 -28.71
CA THR A 322 -6.11 7.66 -29.99
C THR A 322 -4.67 8.11 -29.77
N ILE A 323 -3.70 7.30 -30.16
CA ILE A 323 -2.29 7.67 -30.01
C ILE A 323 -1.98 8.91 -30.85
N GLN A 324 -1.51 9.96 -30.19
CA GLN A 324 -0.91 11.11 -30.85
C GLN A 324 0.55 10.78 -31.20
N ALA A 325 0.95 11.04 -32.44
CA ALA A 325 2.33 10.88 -32.85
C ALA A 325 3.24 11.79 -32.01
N LYS A 326 4.35 11.23 -31.50
CA LYS A 326 5.38 12.01 -30.81
C LYS A 326 6.65 12.02 -31.65
N THR A 327 7.06 13.20 -32.03
CA THR A 327 8.36 13.46 -32.65
C THR A 327 9.37 13.72 -31.53
N TYR A 328 10.52 13.06 -31.59
CA TYR A 328 11.64 13.34 -30.68
C TYR A 328 12.91 13.56 -31.48
N LYS A 329 13.75 14.48 -31.02
CA LYS A 329 15.09 14.69 -31.57
C LYS A 329 16.05 13.71 -30.90
N THR A 330 16.78 12.96 -31.71
CA THR A 330 17.88 12.12 -31.25
C THR A 330 19.05 12.99 -30.77
N LYS A 331 20.04 12.37 -30.12
CA LYS A 331 21.29 13.06 -29.72
C LYS A 331 22.06 13.66 -30.92
N SER A 332 21.84 13.15 -32.13
CA SER A 332 22.42 13.68 -33.38
C SER A 332 21.58 14.78 -34.03
N GLY A 333 20.46 15.20 -33.41
CA GLY A 333 19.57 16.23 -33.95
C GLY A 333 18.56 15.71 -34.98
N GLU A 334 18.59 14.43 -35.34
CA GLU A 334 17.64 13.80 -36.25
C GLU A 334 16.26 13.70 -35.58
N GLU A 335 15.22 14.22 -36.23
CA GLU A 335 13.83 14.06 -35.79
C GLU A 335 13.33 12.66 -36.14
N LYS A 336 13.10 11.84 -35.11
CA LYS A 336 12.46 10.54 -35.25
C LYS A 336 11.00 10.65 -34.83
N ASN A 337 10.12 10.23 -35.74
CA ASN A 337 8.72 10.00 -35.41
C ASN A 337 8.60 8.59 -34.85
N VAL A 338 8.21 8.44 -33.57
CA VAL A 338 7.68 7.14 -33.14
C VAL A 338 6.31 7.01 -33.80
N ARG A 339 6.25 6.25 -34.90
CA ARG A 339 4.97 5.81 -35.48
C ARG A 339 4.39 4.71 -34.58
N LEU A 340 3.90 5.09 -33.41
CA LEU A 340 2.74 4.41 -32.87
C LEU A 340 1.61 4.85 -33.82
N SER A 341 1.18 3.96 -34.72
CA SER A 341 0.32 4.28 -35.87
C SER A 341 -0.76 5.30 -35.52
N MET A 342 -0.77 6.46 -36.21
CA MET A 342 -1.85 7.44 -36.08
C MET A 342 -3.17 6.70 -36.31
N GLY A 343 -4.08 6.76 -35.34
CA GLY A 343 -5.36 6.05 -35.39
C GLY A 343 -5.47 4.80 -34.52
N SER A 344 -4.38 4.32 -33.90
CA SER A 344 -4.46 3.23 -32.94
C SER A 344 -5.15 3.67 -31.64
N LYS A 345 -6.18 2.92 -31.24
CA LYS A 345 -6.90 3.12 -29.98
C LYS A 345 -6.43 2.14 -28.92
N PHE A 346 -6.24 2.63 -27.70
CA PHE A 346 -5.83 1.81 -26.56
C PHE A 346 -6.56 2.22 -25.29
N ARG A 347 -6.72 1.27 -24.35
CA ARG A 347 -7.35 1.52 -23.05
C ARG A 347 -6.42 2.32 -22.13
N HIS A 348 -7.02 3.21 -21.35
CA HIS A 348 -6.32 3.99 -20.32
C HIS A 348 -5.62 3.10 -19.30
N TYR A 349 -6.31 2.06 -18.81
CA TYR A 349 -5.76 1.16 -17.80
C TYR A 349 -5.51 -0.22 -18.39
N VAL A 350 -4.35 -0.78 -18.03
CA VAL A 350 -4.00 -2.18 -18.25
C VAL A 350 -3.83 -2.83 -16.89
N PHE A 351 -4.40 -4.00 -16.70
CA PHE A 351 -4.27 -4.75 -15.45
C PHE A 351 -3.42 -5.99 -15.67
N ILE A 352 -2.62 -6.36 -14.67
CA ILE A 352 -1.90 -7.62 -14.64
C ILE A 352 -2.46 -8.41 -13.45
N HIS A 353 -3.22 -9.44 -13.77
CA HIS A 353 -3.67 -10.44 -12.82
C HIS A 353 -2.57 -11.47 -12.58
N ILE A 354 -2.39 -11.84 -11.32
CA ILE A 354 -1.39 -12.82 -10.89
C ILE A 354 -2.10 -14.18 -10.72
N ASP A 355 -1.87 -15.07 -11.67
CA ASP A 355 -2.47 -16.41 -11.74
C ASP A 355 -1.82 -17.27 -10.65
N LYS A 356 -2.41 -17.24 -9.45
CA LYS A 356 -2.13 -18.05 -8.25
C LYS A 356 -0.70 -18.63 -8.13
N LEU A 357 0.05 -18.14 -7.15
CA LEU A 357 1.31 -18.73 -6.72
C LEU A 357 1.11 -20.17 -6.27
N SER A 358 1.67 -21.12 -7.04
CA SER A 358 1.73 -22.55 -6.70
C SER A 358 2.74 -22.82 -5.60
#